data_AF-A0A526S2K9-F1
#
_entry.id   AF-A0A526S2K9-F1
#
_cell.length_a   1.000
_cell.length_b   1.000
_cell.length_c   1.000
_cell.angle_alpha   90.00
_cell.angle_beta   90.00
_cell.angle_gamma   90.00
#
_symmetry.space_group_name_H-M   'P 1'
#
loop_
_entity.id
_entity.type
_entity.pdbx_description
1 polymer ?
#
loop_
_entity_poly.entity_id
_entity_poly.type
_entity_poly.pdbx_seq_one_letter_code
_entity_poly.pdbx_strand_id
1 'polypeptide(L)'
;MPDAKRTPTGKALSDLILDLFRLNSRISAAGDRLVADLGLTSARWQVLGAIVAAERPQPVAWLARDLGANRQNVQRIVNDLEGEGLVAFRINPHHRRAQLVVLTDDGRKAYDAAMHLQAPWINTLADGLAVEDINTMHGVITALRKKLEGNDDAEEQS
;
A
#
# COMPACT_ATOMS: atom_id res chain seq x y z
N MET A 1 -29.77 21.16 -3.81
CA MET A 1 -28.78 21.01 -4.90
C MET A 1 -29.44 20.20 -5.99
N PRO A 2 -29.41 20.61 -7.27
CA PRO A 2 -30.05 19.81 -8.30
C PRO A 2 -29.36 18.44 -8.33
N ASP A 3 -30.15 17.39 -8.29
CA ASP A 3 -29.72 16.00 -8.25
C ASP A 3 -28.99 15.70 -9.58
N ALA A 4 -27.68 15.95 -9.59
CA ALA A 4 -26.88 15.88 -10.81
C ALA A 4 -26.82 14.43 -11.25
N LYS A 5 -27.66 14.05 -12.21
CA LYS A 5 -27.65 12.70 -12.79
C LYS A 5 -26.25 12.37 -13.29
N ARG A 6 -25.67 11.30 -12.75
CA ARG A 6 -24.38 10.79 -13.20
C ARG A 6 -24.44 10.47 -14.69
N THR A 7 -23.38 10.82 -15.43
CA THR A 7 -23.18 10.33 -16.80
C THR A 7 -23.03 8.80 -16.78
N PRO A 8 -23.19 8.10 -17.92
CA PRO A 8 -22.95 6.66 -17.99
C PRO A 8 -21.57 6.27 -17.45
N THR A 9 -20.53 7.01 -17.83
CA THR A 9 -19.16 6.84 -17.31
C THR A 9 -19.08 7.08 -15.80
N GLY A 10 -19.74 8.13 -15.29
CA GLY A 10 -19.77 8.44 -13.86
C GLY A 10 -20.48 7.36 -13.03
N LYS A 11 -21.53 6.73 -13.58
CA LYS A 11 -22.18 5.59 -12.96
C LYS A 11 -21.25 4.37 -12.94
N ALA A 12 -20.69 3.99 -14.08
CA ALA A 12 -19.78 2.84 -14.17
C ALA A 12 -18.57 2.99 -13.23
N LEU A 13 -17.99 4.19 -13.15
CA LEU A 13 -16.90 4.48 -12.22
C LEU A 13 -17.35 4.41 -10.75
N SER A 14 -18.57 4.88 -10.44
CA SER A 14 -19.11 4.79 -9.06
C SER A 14 -19.27 3.32 -8.64
N ASP A 15 -19.81 2.48 -9.52
CA ASP A 15 -19.98 1.05 -9.26
C ASP A 15 -18.61 0.38 -9.05
N LEU A 16 -17.62 0.69 -9.91
CA LEU A 16 -16.25 0.19 -9.78
C LEU A 16 -15.59 0.58 -8.45
N ILE A 17 -15.74 1.84 -8.00
CA ILE A 17 -15.18 2.32 -6.73
C ILE A 17 -15.78 1.55 -5.53
N LEU A 18 -17.08 1.28 -5.56
CA LEU A 18 -17.74 0.51 -4.49
C LEU A 18 -17.22 -0.94 -4.44
N ASP A 19 -17.02 -1.56 -5.60
CA ASP A 19 -16.44 -2.90 -5.67
C ASP A 19 -14.97 -2.91 -5.24
N LEU A 20 -14.20 -1.87 -5.57
CA LEU A 20 -12.83 -1.70 -5.10
C LEU A 20 -12.74 -1.63 -3.58
N PHE A 21 -13.64 -0.90 -2.90
CA PHE A 21 -13.65 -0.86 -1.43
C PHE A 21 -13.92 -2.24 -0.82
N ARG A 22 -14.89 -2.98 -1.38
CA ARG A 22 -15.22 -4.34 -0.91
C ARG A 22 -14.08 -5.32 -1.19
N LEU A 23 -13.45 -5.21 -2.36
CA LEU A 23 -12.31 -6.01 -2.74
C LEU A 23 -11.11 -5.72 -1.83
N ASN A 24 -10.83 -4.45 -1.53
CA ASN A 24 -9.76 -4.06 -0.62
C ASN A 24 -9.91 -4.70 0.76
N SER A 25 -11.12 -4.68 1.34
CA SER A 25 -11.39 -5.36 2.61
C SER A 25 -11.16 -6.87 2.53
N ARG A 26 -11.56 -7.52 1.43
CA ARG A 26 -11.37 -8.97 1.24
C ARG A 26 -9.91 -9.35 1.03
N ILE A 27 -9.18 -8.59 0.22
CA ILE A 27 -7.75 -8.76 -0.01
C ILE A 27 -6.99 -8.57 1.30
N SER A 28 -7.32 -7.53 2.08
CA SER A 28 -6.66 -7.28 3.37
C SER A 28 -6.87 -8.46 4.33
N ALA A 29 -8.10 -8.93 4.49
CA ALA A 29 -8.40 -10.08 5.36
C ALA A 29 -7.78 -11.40 4.85
N ALA A 30 -7.69 -11.59 3.54
CA ALA A 30 -6.99 -12.74 2.95
C ALA A 30 -5.48 -12.65 3.16
N GLY A 31 -4.90 -11.45 3.01
CA GLY A 31 -3.51 -11.16 3.28
C GLY A 31 -3.15 -11.37 4.75
N ASP A 32 -4.00 -10.93 5.69
CA ASP A 32 -3.82 -11.17 7.12
C ASP A 32 -3.71 -12.67 7.42
N ARG A 33 -4.60 -13.49 6.84
CA ARG A 33 -4.54 -14.95 6.98
C ARG A 33 -3.31 -15.55 6.32
N LEU A 34 -2.90 -15.03 5.17
CA LEU A 34 -1.75 -15.52 4.42
C LEU A 34 -0.45 -15.36 5.19
N VAL A 35 -0.26 -14.25 5.91
CA VAL A 35 0.99 -13.93 6.59
C VAL A 35 0.94 -14.11 8.12
N ALA A 36 -0.17 -14.64 8.65
CA ALA A 36 -0.38 -14.80 10.09
C ALA A 36 0.71 -15.63 10.76
N ASP A 37 1.12 -16.75 10.13
CA ASP A 37 2.15 -17.65 10.67
C ASP A 37 3.55 -17.03 10.69
N LEU A 38 3.74 -15.89 10.00
CA LEU A 38 4.98 -15.12 10.02
C LEU A 38 4.98 -14.04 11.12
N GLY A 39 3.93 -13.96 11.95
CA GLY A 39 3.75 -12.89 12.93
C GLY A 39 3.43 -11.52 12.32
N LEU A 40 3.03 -11.52 11.05
CA LEU A 40 2.71 -10.31 10.30
C LEU A 40 1.19 -10.11 10.18
N THR A 41 0.82 -8.90 9.76
CA THR A 41 -0.50 -8.56 9.22
C THR A 41 -0.32 -8.01 7.81
N SER A 42 -1.39 -7.93 7.02
CA SER A 42 -1.41 -7.29 5.70
C SER A 42 -0.84 -5.86 5.74
N ALA A 43 -1.22 -5.08 6.75
CA ALA A 43 -0.73 -3.71 6.93
C ALA A 43 0.78 -3.67 7.23
N ARG A 44 1.28 -4.55 8.12
CA ARG A 44 2.73 -4.65 8.39
C ARG A 44 3.50 -5.09 7.15
N TRP A 45 2.97 -6.08 6.45
CA TRP A 45 3.53 -6.61 5.21
C TRP A 45 3.60 -5.55 4.11
N GLN A 46 2.56 -4.73 3.94
CA GLN A 46 2.56 -3.59 3.01
C GLN A 46 3.63 -2.55 3.38
N VAL A 47 3.82 -2.24 4.67
CA VAL A 47 4.89 -1.33 5.11
C VAL A 47 6.27 -1.88 4.79
N LEU A 48 6.53 -3.17 5.07
CA LEU A 48 7.78 -3.82 4.67
C LEU A 48 7.98 -3.75 3.14
N GLY A 49 6.91 -4.00 2.37
CA GLY A 49 6.93 -3.90 0.92
C GLY A 49 7.23 -2.50 0.39
N ALA A 50 6.67 -1.46 1.01
CA ALA A 50 6.99 -0.07 0.66
C ALA A 50 8.47 0.25 0.92
N ILE A 51 9.05 -0.28 2.01
CA ILE A 51 10.49 -0.11 2.30
C ILE A 51 11.35 -0.84 1.27
N VAL A 52 10.97 -2.06 0.85
CA VAL A 52 11.68 -2.83 -0.20
C VAL A 52 11.59 -2.14 -1.56
N ALA A 53 10.41 -1.63 -1.92
CA ALA A 53 10.16 -1.02 -3.22
C ALA A 53 10.83 0.36 -3.37
N ALA A 54 11.11 1.03 -2.26
CA ALA A 54 11.79 2.31 -2.29
C ALA A 54 13.26 2.15 -2.73
N GLU A 55 13.66 2.88 -3.78
CA GLU A 55 15.05 2.87 -4.29
C GLU A 55 16.10 3.29 -3.25
N ARG A 56 15.67 4.04 -2.23
CA ARG A 56 16.51 4.51 -1.12
C ARG A 56 15.69 4.60 0.17
N PRO A 57 16.31 4.49 1.36
CA PRO A 57 15.62 4.63 2.64
C PRO A 57 14.80 5.92 2.73
N GLN A 58 13.55 5.81 3.18
CA GLN A 58 12.60 6.92 3.26
C GLN A 58 12.18 7.25 4.69
N PRO A 59 11.83 8.50 4.99
CA PRO A 59 11.10 8.83 6.20
C PRO A 59 9.70 8.21 6.20
N VAL A 60 9.14 7.96 7.39
CA VAL A 60 7.77 7.44 7.58
C VAL A 60 6.72 8.26 6.81
N ALA A 61 6.89 9.58 6.73
CA ALA A 61 5.95 10.45 6.01
C ALA A 61 5.85 10.12 4.52
N TRP A 62 6.96 9.73 3.90
CA TRP A 62 6.98 9.39 2.48
C TRP A 62 6.42 7.99 2.26
N LEU A 63 6.78 7.02 3.11
CA LEU A 63 6.17 5.70 3.12
C LEU A 63 4.64 5.77 3.26
N ALA A 64 4.14 6.66 4.13
CA ALA A 64 2.71 6.86 4.31
C ALA A 64 2.02 7.43 3.07
N ARG A 65 2.66 8.39 2.39
CA ARG A 65 2.18 8.94 1.12
C ARG A 65 2.11 7.86 0.04
N ASP A 66 3.19 7.10 -0.13
CA ASP A 66 3.28 6.04 -1.15
C ASP A 66 2.23 4.93 -0.91
N LEU A 67 1.91 4.65 0.35
CA LEU A 67 0.86 3.69 0.73
C LEU A 67 -0.56 4.26 0.68
N GLY A 68 -0.73 5.57 0.45
CA GLY A 68 -2.04 6.24 0.55
C GLY A 68 -2.65 6.13 1.94
N ALA A 69 -1.82 6.09 2.99
CA ALA A 69 -2.22 5.81 4.36
C ALA A 69 -1.95 7.00 5.29
N ASN A 70 -2.71 7.08 6.39
CA ASN A 70 -2.48 8.08 7.42
C ASN A 70 -1.08 7.89 8.07
N ARG A 71 -0.28 8.96 8.08
CA ARG A 71 1.06 8.99 8.67
C ARG A 71 1.13 8.47 10.11
N GLN A 72 0.16 8.77 10.97
CA GLN A 72 0.14 8.30 12.35
C GLN A 72 -0.02 6.78 12.42
N ASN A 73 -0.85 6.19 11.55
CA ASN A 73 -1.01 4.75 11.49
C ASN A 73 0.27 4.07 10.99
N VAL A 74 0.89 4.61 9.94
CA VAL A 74 2.17 4.07 9.43
C VAL A 74 3.28 4.23 10.47
N GLN A 75 3.35 5.36 11.19
CA GLN A 75 4.31 5.55 12.27
C GLN A 75 4.15 4.50 13.37
N ARG A 76 2.92 4.22 13.80
CA ARG A 76 2.65 3.18 14.79
C ARG A 76 3.14 1.81 14.30
N ILE A 77 2.80 1.44 13.06
CA ILE A 77 3.23 0.17 12.47
C ILE A 77 4.76 0.08 12.39
N VAL A 78 5.44 1.14 11.97
CA VAL A 78 6.90 1.17 11.89
C VAL A 78 7.53 1.05 13.28
N ASN A 79 6.98 1.72 14.29
CA ASN A 79 7.47 1.58 15.67
C ASN A 79 7.27 0.15 16.19
N ASP A 80 6.12 -0.48 15.92
CA ASP A 80 5.86 -1.86 16.31
C ASP A 80 6.85 -2.83 15.63
N LEU A 81 7.14 -2.61 14.33
CA LEU A 81 8.14 -3.37 13.57
C LEU A 81 9.57 -3.14 14.07
N GLU A 82 9.88 -1.94 14.57
CA GLU A 82 11.20 -1.60 15.11
C GLU A 82 11.41 -2.26 16.48
N GLY A 83 10.39 -2.24 17.33
CA GLY A 83 10.41 -2.94 18.62
C GLY A 83 10.56 -4.47 18.49
N GLU A 84 10.14 -5.03 17.35
CA GLU A 84 10.35 -6.44 16.99
C GLU A 84 11.63 -6.70 16.18
N GLY A 85 12.43 -5.66 15.91
CA GLY A 85 13.71 -5.78 15.22
C GLY A 85 13.61 -6.06 13.72
N LEU A 86 12.43 -5.89 13.10
CA LEU A 86 12.22 -6.08 11.66
C LEU A 86 12.61 -4.83 10.85
N VAL A 87 12.54 -3.65 11.46
CA VAL A 87 13.03 -2.41 10.87
C VAL A 87 13.93 -1.67 11.85
N ALA A 88 14.70 -0.72 11.35
CA ALA A 88 15.52 0.17 12.17
C ALA A 88 15.44 1.60 11.65
N PHE A 89 15.71 2.56 12.53
CA PHE A 89 15.85 3.97 12.17
C PHE A 89 17.31 4.33 11.91
N ARG A 90 17.57 5.05 10.81
CA ARG A 90 18.85 5.68 10.51
C ARG A 90 18.73 7.20 10.53
N ILE A 91 19.84 7.85 10.89
CA ILE A 91 19.92 9.32 10.85
C ILE A 91 19.71 9.78 9.41
N ASN A 92 18.81 10.72 9.23
CA ASN A 92 18.67 11.44 7.98
C ASN A 92 19.65 12.63 7.97
N PRO A 93 20.65 12.65 7.09
CA PRO A 93 21.66 13.72 7.06
C PRO A 93 21.06 15.08 6.71
N HIS A 94 19.94 15.10 5.99
CA HIS A 94 19.27 16.33 5.57
C HIS A 94 18.25 16.85 6.59
N HIS A 95 17.71 15.98 7.45
CA HIS A 95 16.69 16.36 8.43
C HIS A 95 16.66 15.41 9.64
N ARG A 96 17.43 15.73 10.70
CA ARG A 96 17.64 14.84 11.87
C ARG A 96 16.35 14.31 12.53
N ARG A 97 15.27 15.10 12.55
CA ARG A 97 13.97 14.70 13.14
C ARG A 97 13.14 13.77 12.24
N ALA A 98 13.52 13.59 10.98
CA ALA A 98 12.84 12.71 10.02
C ALA A 98 13.75 11.53 9.69
N GLN A 99 13.93 10.64 10.66
CA GLN A 99 14.77 9.45 10.51
C GLN A 99 14.30 8.59 9.33
N LEU A 100 15.28 7.97 8.67
CA LEU A 100 15.03 7.06 7.55
C LEU A 100 14.72 5.68 8.11
N VAL A 101 13.69 5.03 7.56
CA VAL A 101 13.34 3.66 7.92
C VAL A 101 14.09 2.71 6.99
N VAL A 102 14.70 1.68 7.57
CA VAL A 102 15.37 0.60 6.83
C VAL A 102 14.92 -0.75 7.34
N LEU A 103 14.93 -1.76 6.46
CA LEU A 103 14.81 -3.15 6.87
C LEU A 103 16.08 -3.62 7.57
N THR A 104 15.90 -4.44 8.60
CA THR A 104 16.97 -5.29 9.12
C THR A 104 17.06 -6.58 8.30
N ASP A 105 18.07 -7.41 8.57
CA ASP A 105 18.17 -8.73 7.95
C ASP A 105 16.97 -9.62 8.30
N ASP A 106 16.44 -9.51 9.52
CA ASP A 106 15.27 -10.29 9.94
C ASP A 106 13.98 -9.76 9.31
N GLY A 107 13.85 -8.45 9.16
CA GLY A 107 12.76 -7.86 8.36
C GLY A 107 12.79 -8.29 6.91
N ARG A 108 13.99 -8.38 6.32
CA ARG A 108 14.20 -8.87 4.95
C ARG A 108 13.73 -10.32 4.81
N LYS A 109 14.15 -11.20 5.73
CA LYS A 109 13.72 -12.61 5.76
C LYS A 109 12.21 -12.74 5.93
N ALA A 110 11.60 -11.96 6.83
CA ALA A 110 10.16 -11.99 7.06
C ALA A 110 9.37 -11.58 5.81
N TYR A 111 9.81 -10.52 5.12
CA TYR A 111 9.19 -10.12 3.86
C TYR A 111 9.38 -11.18 2.76
N ASP A 112 10.57 -11.76 2.64
CA ASP A 112 10.83 -12.80 1.63
C ASP A 112 9.97 -14.04 1.89
N ALA A 113 9.81 -14.46 3.14
CA ALA A 113 8.89 -15.53 3.49
C ALA A 113 7.45 -15.19 3.07
N ALA A 114 7.00 -13.95 3.29
CA ALA A 114 5.69 -13.50 2.83
C ALA A 114 5.55 -13.53 1.30
N MET A 115 6.61 -13.18 0.55
CA MET A 115 6.61 -13.28 -0.92
C MET A 115 6.51 -14.73 -1.41
N HIS A 116 7.15 -15.68 -0.73
CA HIS A 116 7.04 -17.11 -1.06
C HIS A 116 5.61 -17.64 -0.87
N LEU A 117 4.88 -17.15 0.13
CA LEU A 117 3.47 -17.49 0.34
C LEU A 117 2.57 -16.76 -0.67
N GLN A 118 2.89 -15.51 -0.99
CA GLN A 118 2.11 -14.67 -1.91
C GLN A 118 2.13 -15.18 -3.34
N ALA A 119 3.26 -15.70 -3.85
CA ALA A 119 3.38 -16.13 -5.23
C ALA A 119 2.34 -17.19 -5.65
N PRO A 120 2.19 -18.35 -4.98
CA PRO A 120 1.14 -19.32 -5.32
C PRO A 120 -0.27 -18.79 -5.04
N TRP A 121 -0.43 -17.96 -3.99
CA TRP A 121 -1.72 -17.36 -3.65
C TRP A 121 -2.22 -16.42 -4.75
N ILE A 122 -1.36 -15.54 -5.28
CA ILE A 122 -1.74 -14.61 -6.33
C ILE A 122 -1.97 -15.33 -7.67
N ASN A 123 -1.19 -16.38 -7.97
CA ASN A 123 -1.42 -17.22 -9.15
C ASN A 123 -2.80 -17.89 -9.08
N THR A 124 -3.21 -18.37 -7.91
CA THR A 124 -4.53 -18.96 -7.70
C THR A 124 -5.65 -17.93 -7.85
N LEU A 125 -5.44 -16.71 -7.33
CA LEU A 125 -6.42 -15.62 -7.50
C LEU A 125 -6.52 -15.12 -8.95
N ALA A 126 -5.43 -15.22 -9.71
CA ALA A 126 -5.38 -14.81 -11.11
C ALA A 126 -5.91 -15.88 -12.09
N ASP A 127 -6.15 -17.11 -11.62
CA ASP A 127 -6.63 -18.19 -12.48
C ASP A 127 -7.95 -17.82 -13.18
N GLY A 128 -8.00 -18.01 -14.49
CA GLY A 128 -9.14 -17.62 -15.33
C GLY A 128 -9.24 -16.13 -15.68
N LEU A 129 -8.31 -15.26 -15.26
CA LEU A 129 -8.29 -13.84 -15.63
C LEU A 129 -7.34 -13.58 -16.80
N ALA A 130 -7.77 -12.76 -17.76
CA ALA A 130 -6.92 -12.31 -18.86
C ALA A 130 -5.94 -11.22 -18.40
N VAL A 131 -4.69 -11.29 -18.86
CA VAL A 131 -3.64 -10.31 -18.52
C VAL A 131 -4.03 -8.92 -19.04
N GLU A 132 -4.68 -8.85 -20.19
CA GLU A 132 -5.15 -7.61 -20.82
C GLU A 132 -6.22 -6.90 -19.97
N ASP A 133 -7.12 -7.65 -19.33
CA ASP A 133 -8.17 -7.10 -18.47
C ASP A 133 -7.57 -6.54 -17.18
N ILE A 134 -6.62 -7.26 -16.58
CA ILE A 134 -5.87 -6.80 -15.41
C ILE A 134 -5.09 -5.52 -15.73
N ASN A 135 -4.42 -5.46 -16.89
CA ASN A 135 -3.69 -4.28 -17.32
C ASN A 135 -4.60 -3.08 -17.60
N THR A 136 -5.76 -3.32 -18.22
CA THR A 136 -6.79 -2.29 -18.40
C THR A 136 -7.24 -1.72 -17.06
N MET A 137 -7.59 -2.57 -16.11
CA MET A 137 -8.03 -2.16 -14.77
C MET A 137 -6.93 -1.42 -14.02
N HIS A 138 -5.69 -1.91 -14.08
CA HIS A 138 -4.53 -1.23 -13.48
C HIS A 138 -4.30 0.16 -14.09
N GLY A 139 -4.49 0.31 -15.41
CA GLY A 139 -4.43 1.61 -16.09
C GLY A 139 -5.49 2.59 -15.58
N VAL A 140 -6.73 2.13 -15.40
CA VAL A 140 -7.82 2.94 -14.83
C VAL A 140 -7.51 3.37 -13.40
N ILE A 141 -7.10 2.44 -12.52
CA ILE A 141 -6.72 2.74 -11.13
C ILE A 141 -5.59 3.77 -11.10
N THR A 142 -4.55 3.58 -11.91
CA THR A 142 -3.41 4.50 -11.97
C THR A 142 -3.82 5.90 -12.41
N ALA A 143 -4.70 6.01 -13.41
CA ALA A 143 -5.21 7.29 -13.88
C ALA A 143 -6.07 8.00 -12.81
N LEU A 144 -6.87 7.25 -12.05
CA LEU A 144 -7.66 7.79 -10.95
C LEU A 144 -6.77 8.27 -9.80
N ARG A 145 -5.76 7.47 -9.42
CA ARG A 145 -4.82 7.84 -8.36
C ARG A 145 -4.11 9.15 -8.68
N LYS A 146 -3.56 9.30 -9.90
CA LYS A 146 -2.92 10.54 -10.35
C LYS A 146 -3.83 11.75 -10.31
N LYS A 147 -5.13 11.59 -10.62
CA LYS A 147 -6.11 12.68 -10.56
C LYS A 147 -6.41 13.12 -9.13
N LEU A 148 -6.34 12.20 -8.16
CA LEU A 148 -6.54 12.52 -6.74
C LEU A 148 -5.28 13.14 -6.14
N GLU A 149 -4.10 12.57 -6.41
CA GLU A 149 -2.80 13.12 -5.98
C GLU A 149 -2.58 14.55 -6.50
N GLY A 150 -2.91 14.80 -7.78
CA GLY A 150 -2.79 16.13 -8.38
C GLY A 150 -3.77 17.18 -7.83
N ASN A 151 -4.83 16.76 -7.12
CA ASN A 151 -5.73 17.68 -6.43
C ASN A 151 -5.21 18.01 -5.01
N ASP A 152 -4.57 17.05 -4.33
CA ASP A 152 -4.03 17.23 -2.98
C ASP A 152 -2.81 18.17 -2.97
N ASP A 153 -1.95 18.11 -3.99
CA ASP A 153 -0.78 19.00 -4.12
C ASP A 153 -1.14 20.49 -4.34
N ALA A 154 -2.36 20.78 -4.81
CA ALA A 154 -2.88 22.13 -5.02
C ALA A 154 -3.47 22.73 -3.73
N GLU A 155 -3.92 21.89 -2.79
CA GLU A 155 -4.48 22.32 -1.50
C GLU A 155 -3.37 22.54 -0.44
N GLU A 156 -2.23 21.85 -0.52
CA GLU A 156 -1.08 22.08 0.38
C GLU A 156 -0.23 23.33 0.03
N GLN A 157 -0.50 23.99 -1.10
CA GLN A 157 0.19 25.22 -1.55
C GLN A 157 -0.65 26.51 -1.40
N SER A 158 -1.85 26.43 -0.83
CA SER A 158 -2.72 27.58 -0.53
C SER A 158 -2.90 27.80 0.97
#